data_AF-A0A2H0LVZ0-F1
#
_entry.id   AF-A0A2H0LVZ0-F1
#
_cell.length_a   1.000
_cell.length_b   1.000
_cell.length_c   1.000
_cell.angle_alpha   90.00
_cell.angle_beta   90.00
_cell.angle_gamma   90.00
#
_symmetry.space_group_name_H-M   'P 1'
#
loop_
_entity.id
_entity.type
_entity.pdbx_description
1 polymer ?
#
loop_
_entity_poly.entity_id
_entity_poly.type
_entity_poly.pdbx_seq_one_letter_code
_entity_poly.pdbx_strand_id
1 'polypeptide(L)' 'MSKQKQKAKKQYLCQICGRHIDSKAALMHVKAEEYLIRLIKNNHPDWDVNSNACNKCVDYYRKLVKEAEI' A
#
# COMPACT_ATOMS: atom_id res chain seq x y z
N MET A 1 -22.14 33.73 -10.67
CA MET A 1 -22.56 33.15 -9.37
C MET A 1 -22.20 31.68 -9.36
N SER A 2 -21.16 31.36 -8.60
CA SER A 2 -20.46 30.08 -8.53
C SER A 2 -21.31 28.99 -7.88
N LYS A 3 -21.49 27.85 -8.55
CA LYS A 3 -21.94 26.60 -7.92
C LYS A 3 -21.00 25.46 -8.31
N GLN A 4 -19.77 25.50 -7.78
CA GLN A 4 -18.90 24.32 -7.77
C GLN A 4 -19.50 23.34 -6.76
N LYS A 5 -20.29 22.39 -7.28
CA LYS A 5 -20.79 21.21 -6.57
C LYS A 5 -19.57 20.48 -5.97
N GLN A 6 -19.38 20.59 -4.66
CA GLN A 6 -18.41 19.77 -3.92
C GLN A 6 -18.87 18.31 -4.02
N LYS A 7 -18.34 17.57 -4.99
CA LYS A 7 -18.45 16.11 -5.05
C LYS A 7 -17.80 15.57 -3.77
N ALA A 8 -18.58 14.94 -2.89
CA ALA A 8 -18.04 14.22 -1.74
C ALA A 8 -16.93 13.27 -2.24
N LYS A 9 -15.68 13.54 -1.86
CA LYS A 9 -14.54 12.71 -2.25
C LYS A 9 -14.80 11.32 -1.67
N LYS A 10 -14.93 10.31 -2.53
CA LYS A 10 -14.99 8.91 -2.09
C LYS A 10 -13.76 8.61 -1.23
N GLN A 11 -14.00 8.18 -0.01
CA GLN A 11 -12.97 7.77 0.95
C GLN A 11 -12.91 6.24 0.96
N TYR A 12 -11.71 5.69 1.04
CA TYR A 12 -11.42 4.27 1.02
C TYR A 12 -10.67 3.90 2.28
N LEU A 13 -11.07 2.81 2.94
CA LEU A 13 -10.33 2.26 4.07
C LEU A 13 -9.12 1.46 3.55
N CYS A 14 -7.91 1.95 3.79
CA CYS A 14 -6.69 1.20 3.51
C CYS A 14 -6.60 -0.01 4.44
N GLN A 15 -6.51 -1.22 3.90
CA GLN A 15 -6.46 -2.47 4.67
C GLN A 15 -5.11 -2.72 5.36
N ILE A 16 -4.13 -1.83 5.16
CA ILE A 16 -2.75 -2.02 5.62
C ILE A 16 -2.44 -1.08 6.77
N CYS A 17 -2.70 0.22 6.59
CA CYS A 17 -2.50 1.21 7.65
C CYS A 17 -3.80 1.60 8.38
N GLY A 18 -4.96 1.07 7.96
CA GLY A 18 -6.25 1.33 8.62
C GLY A 18 -6.81 2.74 8.45
N ARG A 19 -6.21 3.58 7.59
CA ARG A 19 -6.62 4.98 7.38
C ARG A 19 -7.66 5.13 6.28
N HIS A 20 -8.55 6.11 6.44
CA HIS A 20 -9.44 6.56 5.38
C HIS A 20 -8.70 7.52 4.44
N ILE A 21 -8.59 7.15 3.17
CA ILE A 21 -7.81 7.87 2.17
C ILE A 21 -8.67 8.20 0.94
N ASP A 22 -8.40 9.31 0.28
CA ASP A 22 -9.11 9.65 -0.96
C ASP A 22 -8.65 8.78 -2.14
N SER A 23 -9.39 8.80 -3.26
CA SER A 23 -9.06 8.00 -4.45
C SER A 23 -7.63 8.18 -4.97
N LYS A 24 -7.06 9.38 -4.86
CA LYS A 24 -5.71 9.68 -5.33
C LYS A 24 -4.68 9.05 -4.40
N ALA A 25 -4.88 9.20 -3.09
CA ALA A 25 -4.06 8.55 -2.08
C ALA A 25 -4.18 7.02 -2.16
N ALA A 26 -5.37 6.46 -2.41
CA ALA A 26 -5.57 5.03 -2.61
C ALA A 26 -4.71 4.48 -3.78
N LEU A 27 -4.70 5.16 -4.92
CA LEU A 27 -3.86 4.78 -6.06
C LEU A 27 -2.36 4.85 -5.72
N MET A 28 -1.94 5.88 -4.96
CA MET A 28 -0.55 6.00 -4.52
C MET A 28 -0.15 4.88 -3.58
N HIS A 29 -1.01 4.52 -2.62
CA HIS A 29 -0.76 3.41 -1.69
C HIS A 29 -0.54 2.11 -2.44
N VAL A 30 -1.43 1.76 -3.38
CA VAL A 30 -1.32 0.50 -4.16
C VAL A 30 0.00 0.48 -4.95
N LYS A 31 0.33 1.55 -5.66
CA LYS A 31 1.57 1.60 -6.46
C LYS A 31 2.83 1.54 -5.60
N ALA A 32 2.83 2.23 -4.46
CA ALA A 32 3.95 2.23 -3.53
C ALA A 32 4.14 0.83 -2.91
N GLU A 33 3.05 0.16 -2.54
CA GLU A 33 3.07 -1.22 -2.05
C GLU A 33 3.65 -2.18 -3.09
N GLU A 34 3.14 -2.18 -4.32
CA GLU A 34 3.64 -3.05 -5.39
C GLU A 34 5.14 -2.86 -5.61
N TYR A 35 5.59 -1.60 -5.61
CA TYR A 35 7.00 -1.25 -5.75
C TYR A 35 7.84 -1.77 -4.57
N LEU A 36 7.41 -1.53 -3.33
CA LEU A 36 8.13 -1.95 -2.13
C LEU A 36 8.20 -3.47 -2.00
N ILE A 37 7.11 -4.19 -2.28
CA ILE A 37 7.11 -5.66 -2.30
C ILE A 37 8.08 -6.20 -3.35
N ARG A 38 8.14 -5.58 -4.54
CA ARG A 38 9.12 -5.95 -5.57
C ARG A 38 10.55 -5.73 -5.10
N LEU A 39 10.85 -4.61 -4.44
CA LEU A 39 12.17 -4.36 -3.87
C LEU A 39 12.55 -5.37 -2.79
N ILE A 40 11.63 -5.68 -1.88
CA ILE A 40 11.85 -6.67 -0.81
C ILE A 40 12.15 -8.04 -1.42
N LYS A 41 11.39 -8.47 -2.44
CA LYS A 41 11.66 -9.71 -3.19
C LYS A 41 13.05 -9.73 -3.80
N ASN A 42 13.46 -8.64 -4.47
CA ASN A 42 14.77 -8.54 -5.10
C ASN A 42 15.92 -8.58 -4.09
N ASN A 43 15.72 -8.00 -2.90
CA ASN A 43 16.73 -7.99 -1.83
C ASN A 43 16.77 -9.31 -1.03
N HIS A 44 15.72 -10.12 -1.11
CA HIS A 44 15.59 -11.39 -0.39
C HIS A 44 15.16 -12.53 -1.31
N PRO A 45 16.01 -12.93 -2.28
CA PRO A 45 15.67 -13.99 -3.23
C PRO A 45 15.37 -15.33 -2.54
N ASP A 46 16.00 -15.61 -1.39
CA ASP A 46 15.78 -16.83 -0.61
C ASP A 46 14.41 -16.89 0.10
N TRP A 47 13.66 -15.78 0.11
CA TRP A 47 12.30 -15.76 0.65
C TRP A 47 11.24 -16.24 -0.34
N ASP A 48 11.61 -16.35 -1.62
CA ASP A 48 10.73 -16.83 -2.68
C ASP A 48 10.84 -18.35 -2.84
N VAL A 49 10.22 -19.08 -1.89
CA VAL A 49 10.36 -20.55 -1.83
C VAL A 49 9.48 -21.27 -2.86
N ASN A 50 8.49 -20.61 -3.48
CA ASN A 50 7.52 -21.27 -4.38
C ASN A 50 6.93 -20.37 -5.50
N SER A 51 7.70 -19.39 -5.98
CA SER A 51 7.48 -18.66 -7.25
C SER A 51 6.16 -17.91 -7.50
N ASN A 52 5.21 -17.80 -6.57
CA ASN A 52 3.98 -17.03 -6.82
C ASN A 52 3.57 -16.08 -5.69
N ALA A 53 3.93 -16.36 -4.44
CA ALA A 53 3.58 -15.49 -3.31
C ALA A 53 4.69 -15.52 -2.24
N CYS A 54 5.42 -14.42 -2.12
CA CYS A 54 6.38 -14.23 -1.03
C CYS A 54 5.64 -13.72 0.20
N ASN A 55 5.06 -14.63 0.99
CA ASN A 55 4.36 -14.27 2.24
C ASN A 55 5.29 -13.48 3.19
N LYS A 56 6.56 -13.89 3.28
CA LYS A 56 7.60 -13.19 4.06
C LYS A 56 7.79 -11.73 3.62
N CYS A 57 7.70 -11.45 2.32
CA CYS A 57 7.85 -10.10 1.80
C CYS A 57 6.67 -9.20 2.22
N VAL A 58 5.45 -9.76 2.21
CA VAL A 58 4.24 -9.06 2.65
C VAL A 58 4.28 -8.80 4.16
N ASP A 59 4.68 -9.80 4.96
CA ASP A 59 4.78 -9.64 6.42
C ASP A 59 5.87 -8.62 6.80
N TYR A 60 7.01 -8.67 6.12
CA TYR A 60 8.08 -7.69 6.31
C TYR A 60 7.63 -6.28 5.93
N TYR A 61 6.93 -6.12 4.81
CA TYR A 61 6.36 -4.84 4.42
C TYR A 61 5.36 -4.30 5.45
N ARG A 62 4.45 -5.14 5.96
CA ARG A 62 3.50 -4.75 7.02
C ARG A 62 4.21 -4.26 8.28
N LYS A 63 5.32 -4.92 8.66
CA LYS A 63 6.16 -4.49 9.77
C LYS A 63 6.75 -3.10 9.51
N LEU A 64 7.34 -2.87 8.34
CA LEU A 64 7.91 -1.56 7.97
C LEU A 64 6.86 -0.43 8.01
N VAL A 65 5.65 -0.68 7.50
CA VAL A 65 4.55 0.31 7.55
C VAL A 65 4.15 0.63 8.99
N LYS A 66 4.13 -0.38 9.87
CA LYS A 66 3.81 -0.19 11.29
C LYS A 66 4.90 0.59 12.03
N GLU A 67 6.17 0.37 11.69
CA GLU A 67 7.33 1.00 12.32
C GLU A 67 7.58 2.43 11.83
N ALA A 68 7.20 2.76 10.60
CA ALA A 68 7.50 4.05 9.99
C ALA A 68 6.66 5.24 10.54
N GLU A 69 5.77 5.01 11.52
CA GLU A 69 4.90 6.04 12.15
C GLU A 69 4.21 7.01 11.17
N ILE A 70 3.90 6.54 9.95
CA ILE A 70 3.25 7.33 8.89
C ILE A 70 1.74 7.38 9.10
#